data_AF-A0A0J9TLZ3-F1
#
_entry.id   AF-A0A0J9TLZ3-F1
#
_cell.length_a   1.000
_cell.length_b   1.000
_cell.length_c   1.000
_cell.angle_alpha   90.00
_cell.angle_beta   90.00
_cell.angle_gamma   90.00
#
_symmetry.space_group_name_H-M   'P 1'
#
loop_
_entity.id
_entity.type
_entity.pdbx_description
1 polymer ?
#
loop_
_entity_poly.entity_id
_entity_poly.type
_entity_poly.pdbx_seq_one_letter_code
_entity_poly.pdbx_strand_id
1 'polypeptide(L)'
;MQNDRKHFKRILFKKYGLGFMIFALVPFLGFIFPILFYGHLDALIPMCASGCEKGHTGVATATNHVGKSTLSTLDKYTWELIDRLNFSFFYMIWIFYSLFIIYILIKFIKYEGLMLGMHKMSIKEYFRLCKDIFLK
;
A
#
# COMPACT_ATOMS: atom_id res chain seq x y z
N MET A 1 17.79 9.40 -33.56
CA MET A 1 17.99 8.78 -32.24
C MET A 1 17.16 9.37 -31.09
N GLN A 2 16.70 10.64 -31.14
CA GLN A 2 15.84 11.22 -30.09
C GLN A 2 14.37 10.72 -30.13
N ASN A 3 13.94 10.18 -31.27
CA ASN A 3 12.56 9.74 -31.53
C ASN A 3 12.21 8.43 -30.79
N ASP A 4 13.16 7.49 -30.68
CA ASP A 4 12.92 6.17 -30.07
C ASP A 4 12.74 6.22 -28.55
N ARG A 5 13.46 7.12 -27.85
CA ARG A 5 13.29 7.31 -26.40
C ARG A 5 11.89 7.81 -26.02
N LYS A 6 11.37 8.79 -26.76
CA LYS A 6 10.00 9.29 -26.54
C LYS A 6 8.96 8.24 -26.89
N HIS A 7 9.19 7.48 -27.97
CA HIS A 7 8.31 6.40 -28.38
C HIS A 7 8.26 5.25 -27.36
N PHE A 8 9.40 4.81 -26.83
CA PHE A 8 9.47 3.71 -25.86
C PHE A 8 8.92 4.10 -24.48
N LYS A 9 9.22 5.31 -23.98
CA LYS A 9 8.57 5.84 -22.76
C LYS A 9 7.05 5.89 -22.93
N ARG A 10 6.57 6.29 -24.11
CA ARG A 10 5.13 6.31 -24.44
C ARG A 10 4.55 4.91 -24.50
N ILE A 11 5.27 3.90 -25.02
CA ILE A 11 4.83 2.50 -25.02
C ILE A 11 4.76 1.94 -23.60
N LEU A 12 5.77 2.19 -22.76
CA LEU A 12 5.79 1.74 -21.38
C LEU A 12 4.67 2.41 -20.56
N PHE A 13 4.49 3.72 -20.69
CA PHE A 13 3.38 4.42 -20.03
C PHE A 13 2.02 3.99 -20.57
N LYS A 14 1.86 3.75 -21.88
CA LYS A 14 0.59 3.25 -22.44
C LYS A 14 0.29 1.82 -22.01
N LYS A 15 1.29 0.94 -21.95
CA LYS A 15 1.11 -0.50 -21.75
C LYS A 15 1.13 -0.89 -20.28
N TYR A 16 1.98 -0.24 -19.48
CA TYR A 16 2.20 -0.56 -18.07
C TYR A 16 1.85 0.61 -17.15
N GLY A 17 1.77 1.85 -17.63
CA GLY A 17 1.47 3.01 -16.77
C GLY A 17 0.08 2.94 -16.14
N LEU A 18 -0.96 2.59 -16.91
CA LEU A 18 -2.31 2.43 -16.36
C LEU A 18 -2.40 1.24 -15.39
N GLY A 19 -1.81 0.09 -15.77
CA GLY A 19 -1.79 -1.10 -14.91
C GLY A 19 -1.02 -0.86 -13.61
N PHE A 20 0.09 -0.12 -13.67
CA PHE A 20 0.89 0.25 -12.50
C PHE A 20 0.13 1.20 -11.58
N MET A 21 -0.59 2.19 -12.12
CA MET A 21 -1.45 3.07 -11.31
C MET A 21 -2.55 2.29 -10.58
N ILE A 22 -3.20 1.34 -11.26
CA ILE A 22 -4.24 0.51 -10.64
C ILE A 22 -3.62 -0.43 -9.59
N PHE A 23 -2.48 -1.03 -9.88
CA PHE A 23 -1.77 -1.93 -8.96
C PHE A 23 -1.28 -1.21 -7.71
N ALA A 24 -0.87 0.06 -7.84
CA ALA A 24 -0.49 0.91 -6.71
C ALA A 24 -1.66 1.23 -5.77
N LEU A 25 -2.91 1.09 -6.22
CA LEU A 25 -4.10 1.30 -5.40
C LEU A 25 -4.39 0.12 -4.47
N VAL A 26 -3.89 -1.08 -4.78
CA VAL A 26 -4.11 -2.31 -3.99
C VAL A 26 -3.55 -2.20 -2.56
N PRO A 27 -2.29 -1.72 -2.35
CA PRO A 27 -1.79 -1.44 -1.00
C PRO A 27 -2.64 -0.44 -0.22
N PHE A 28 -3.22 0.57 -0.87
CA PHE A 28 -4.08 1.56 -0.20
C PHE A 28 -5.36 0.95 0.37
N LEU A 29 -5.92 -0.08 -0.29
CA LEU A 29 -7.07 -0.81 0.25
C LEU A 29 -6.74 -1.53 1.57
N GLY A 30 -5.50 -2.00 1.74
CA GLY A 30 -5.05 -2.63 2.98
C GLY A 30 -4.96 -1.66 4.18
N PHE A 31 -4.76 -0.36 3.92
CA PHE A 31 -4.73 0.68 4.96
C PHE A 31 -6.12 1.07 5.48
N ILE A 32 -7.20 0.72 4.78
CA ILE A 32 -8.57 1.08 5.17
C ILE A 32 -8.89 0.50 6.55
N PHE A 33 -8.55 -0.76 6.79
CA PHE A 33 -8.86 -1.45 8.05
C PHE A 33 -8.28 -0.76 9.31
N PRO A 34 -6.97 -0.47 9.39
CA PRO A 34 -6.43 0.28 10.54
C PRO A 34 -7.01 1.70 10.62
N ILE A 35 -7.30 2.38 9.51
CA ILE A 35 -7.89 3.74 9.56
C ILE A 35 -9.30 3.72 10.17
N LEU A 36 -10.10 2.69 9.90
CA LEU A 36 -11.47 2.63 10.41
C LEU A 36 -11.53 2.25 11.90
N PHE A 37 -10.74 1.28 12.32
CA PHE A 37 -10.93 0.60 13.61
C PHE A 37 -9.83 0.85 14.63
N TYR A 38 -8.68 1.38 14.21
CA TYR A 38 -7.57 1.67 15.13
C TYR A 38 -7.79 3.03 15.81
N GLY A 39 -7.64 3.09 17.13
CA GLY A 39 -7.76 4.36 17.89
C GLY A 39 -8.73 4.37 19.08
N HIS A 40 -9.31 3.23 19.49
CA HIS A 40 -10.22 3.07 20.64
C HIS A 40 -11.43 4.03 20.66
N LEU A 41 -11.24 5.29 21.08
CA LEU A 41 -12.25 6.36 21.13
C LEU A 41 -12.09 7.40 20.01
N ASP A 42 -10.91 7.49 19.40
CA ASP A 42 -10.59 8.40 18.29
C ASP A 42 -10.60 7.68 16.93
N ALA A 43 -10.96 6.39 16.93
CA ALA A 43 -11.17 5.63 15.70
C ALA A 43 -12.33 6.21 14.91
N LEU A 44 -12.28 6.13 13.57
CA LEU A 44 -13.35 6.62 12.70
C LEU A 44 -14.67 5.89 12.96
N ILE A 45 -14.58 4.58 13.22
CA ILE A 45 -15.68 3.74 13.67
C ILE A 45 -15.23 3.01 14.94
N PRO A 46 -15.47 3.62 16.10
CA PRO A 46 -15.09 3.04 17.38
C PRO A 46 -15.98 1.82 17.66
N MET A 47 -15.37 0.63 17.61
CA MET A 47 -16.04 -0.65 17.92
C MET A 47 -15.50 -1.24 19.22
N CYS A 48 -16.40 -1.86 19.98
CA CYS A 48 -16.04 -2.66 21.16
C CYS A 48 -16.31 -4.15 20.90
N ALA A 49 -15.50 -5.01 21.49
CA ALA A 49 -15.72 -6.45 21.48
C ALA A 49 -17.03 -6.83 22.20
N SER A 50 -17.61 -7.97 21.85
CA SER A 50 -18.87 -8.48 22.41
C SER A 50 -18.82 -8.69 23.93
N GLY A 51 -17.63 -8.98 24.48
CA GLY A 51 -17.38 -9.11 25.93
C GLY A 51 -17.13 -7.79 26.68
N CYS A 52 -17.48 -6.63 26.10
CA CYS A 52 -17.28 -5.36 26.77
C CYS A 52 -18.28 -5.19 27.94
N GLU A 53 -17.77 -5.14 29.16
CA GLU A 53 -18.57 -4.95 30.39
C GLU A 53 -19.03 -3.49 30.59
N LYS A 54 -18.57 -2.57 29.75
CA LYS A 54 -18.94 -1.15 29.84
C LYS A 54 -20.32 -0.93 29.23
N GLY A 55 -21.10 -0.03 29.83
CA GLY A 55 -22.48 0.22 29.41
C GLY A 55 -22.55 0.71 27.95
N HIS A 56 -23.26 -0.05 27.11
CA HIS A 56 -23.65 0.34 25.75
C HIS A 56 -25.13 0.76 25.65
N THR A 57 -25.89 0.63 26.75
CA THR A 57 -27.31 0.96 26.83
C THR A 57 -27.54 2.25 27.60
N GLY A 58 -27.89 3.32 26.87
CA GLY A 58 -28.83 4.36 27.30
C GLY A 58 -28.46 5.36 28.42
N VAL A 59 -27.39 5.19 29.21
CA VAL A 59 -27.03 6.18 30.25
C VAL A 59 -25.52 6.45 30.27
N ALA A 60 -25.11 7.67 29.95
CA ALA A 60 -23.72 8.11 30.05
C ALA A 60 -23.32 8.26 31.53
N THR A 61 -22.36 7.46 31.97
CA THR A 61 -21.60 7.68 33.22
C THR A 61 -20.11 7.67 32.90
N ALA A 62 -19.26 8.05 33.85
CA ALA A 62 -17.80 8.20 33.66
C ALA A 62 -17.08 6.95 33.12
N THR A 63 -17.70 5.77 33.20
CA THR A 63 -17.17 4.47 32.77
C THR A 63 -17.86 3.89 31.53
N ASN A 64 -18.89 4.54 31.00
CA ASN A 64 -19.74 4.02 29.92
C ASN A 64 -19.34 4.54 28.54
N HIS A 65 -19.51 3.70 27.51
CA HIS A 65 -19.23 4.04 26.11
C HIS A 65 -20.47 4.53 25.33
N VAL A 66 -21.58 4.81 26.02
CA VAL A 66 -22.86 5.21 25.41
C VAL A 66 -22.66 6.39 24.47
N GLY A 67 -23.00 6.20 23.19
CA GLY A 67 -22.89 7.21 22.12
C GLY A 67 -21.50 7.40 21.51
N LYS A 68 -20.46 6.72 22.02
CA LYS A 68 -19.07 6.80 21.53
C LYS A 68 -18.54 5.53 20.89
N SER A 69 -19.13 4.36 21.12
CA SER A 69 -18.72 3.14 20.41
C SER A 69 -19.86 2.13 20.32
N THR A 70 -19.86 1.35 19.23
CA THR A 70 -20.86 0.31 18.97
C THR A 70 -20.35 -1.06 19.43
N LEU A 71 -21.18 -1.81 20.14
CA LEU A 71 -20.88 -3.20 20.50
C LEU A 71 -20.90 -4.07 19.23
N SER A 72 -19.77 -4.68 18.92
CA SER A 72 -19.65 -5.66 17.85
C SER A 72 -20.01 -7.06 18.36
N THR A 73 -20.41 -7.95 17.46
CA THR A 73 -20.65 -9.36 17.76
C THR A 73 -19.37 -10.17 17.92
N LEU A 74 -18.21 -9.60 17.58
CA LEU A 74 -16.91 -10.26 17.60
C LEU A 74 -16.27 -10.14 18.98
N ASP A 75 -15.69 -11.25 19.44
CA ASP A 75 -14.96 -11.30 20.71
C ASP A 75 -13.62 -10.54 20.63
N LYS A 76 -13.05 -10.16 21.77
CA LYS A 76 -11.76 -9.46 21.84
C LYS A 76 -10.66 -10.27 21.17
N TYR A 77 -10.63 -11.59 21.38
CA TYR A 77 -9.64 -12.46 20.77
C TYR A 77 -9.75 -12.49 19.25
N THR A 78 -10.98 -12.52 18.72
CA THR A 78 -11.20 -12.51 17.26
C THR A 78 -10.78 -11.18 16.64
N TRP A 79 -11.01 -10.05 17.31
CA TRP A 79 -10.50 -8.75 16.87
C TRP A 79 -8.97 -8.70 16.81
N GLU A 80 -8.28 -9.14 17.86
CA GLU A 80 -6.81 -9.17 17.88
C GLU A 80 -6.23 -10.10 16.80
N LEU A 81 -6.91 -11.21 16.52
CA LEU A 81 -6.53 -12.13 15.45
C LEU A 81 -6.70 -11.49 14.07
N ILE A 82 -7.84 -10.83 13.82
CA ILE A 82 -8.12 -10.14 12.55
C ILE A 82 -7.09 -9.03 12.33
N ASP A 83 -6.81 -8.21 13.35
CA ASP A 83 -5.83 -7.12 13.26
C ASP A 83 -4.42 -7.66 12.92
N ARG A 84 -3.98 -8.69 13.64
CA ARG A 84 -2.67 -9.30 13.42
C ARG A 84 -2.54 -9.95 12.04
N LEU A 85 -3.58 -10.65 11.59
CA LEU A 85 -3.62 -11.25 10.26
C LEU A 85 -3.61 -10.17 9.18
N ASN A 86 -4.44 -9.13 9.31
CA ASN A 86 -4.50 -8.06 8.34
C ASN A 86 -3.15 -7.31 8.22
N PHE A 87 -2.50 -7.02 9.35
CA PHE A 87 -1.16 -6.43 9.36
C PHE A 87 -0.13 -7.35 8.67
N SER A 88 -0.18 -8.65 8.93
CA SER A 88 0.69 -9.63 8.28
C SER A 88 0.46 -9.70 6.77
N PHE A 89 -0.80 -9.79 6.31
CA PHE A 89 -1.15 -9.79 4.89
C PHE A 89 -0.71 -8.50 4.20
N PHE A 90 -0.88 -7.35 4.86
CA PHE A 90 -0.43 -6.06 4.35
C PHE A 90 1.08 -6.05 4.10
N TYR A 91 1.88 -6.53 5.08
CA TYR A 91 3.33 -6.60 4.93
C TYR A 91 3.76 -7.55 3.80
N MET A 92 3.10 -8.70 3.66
CA MET A 92 3.36 -9.63 2.56
C MET A 92 3.08 -9.00 1.19
N ILE A 93 1.93 -8.35 1.02
CA ILE A 93 1.58 -7.63 -0.23
C ILE A 93 2.62 -6.55 -0.52
N TRP A 94 3.05 -5.80 0.50
CA TRP A 94 4.05 -4.74 0.34
C TRP A 94 5.41 -5.26 -0.14
N ILE A 95 5.87 -6.41 0.38
CA ILE A 95 7.09 -7.07 -0.08
C ILE A 95 6.96 -7.48 -1.54
N PHE A 96 5.87 -8.18 -1.91
CA PHE A 96 5.63 -8.60 -3.29
C PHE A 96 5.56 -7.41 -4.25
N TYR A 97 4.88 -6.33 -3.86
CA TYR A 97 4.78 -5.10 -4.61
C TYR A 97 6.15 -4.44 -4.84
N SER A 98 6.98 -4.38 -3.79
CA SER A 98 8.34 -3.83 -3.86
C SER A 98 9.24 -4.65 -4.79
N LEU A 99 9.18 -5.98 -4.70
CA LEU A 99 9.92 -6.89 -5.60
C LEU A 99 9.48 -6.72 -7.06
N PHE A 100 8.17 -6.55 -7.30
CA PHE A 100 7.62 -6.32 -8.63
C PHE A 100 8.11 -4.99 -9.23
N ILE A 101 8.16 -3.91 -8.43
CA ILE A 101 8.75 -2.63 -8.85
C ILE A 101 10.22 -2.81 -9.22
N ILE A 102 11.01 -3.44 -8.35
CA ILE A 102 12.44 -3.68 -8.58
C ILE A 102 12.64 -4.48 -9.87
N TYR A 103 11.82 -5.51 -10.10
CA TYR A 103 11.85 -6.30 -11.32
C TYR A 103 11.59 -5.46 -12.58
N ILE A 104 10.57 -4.59 -12.57
CA ILE A 104 10.26 -3.69 -13.68
C ILE A 104 11.45 -2.75 -13.94
N LEU A 105 12.04 -2.17 -12.89
CA LEU A 105 13.19 -1.28 -13.01
C LEU A 105 14.40 -2.01 -13.62
N ILE A 106 14.74 -3.21 -13.14
CA ILE A 106 15.84 -4.02 -13.70
C ILE A 106 15.60 -4.28 -15.18
N LYS A 107 14.38 -4.71 -15.53
CA LYS A 107 14.02 -5.02 -16.92
C LYS A 107 14.10 -3.76 -17.79
N PHE A 108 13.63 -2.63 -17.28
CA PHE A 108 13.70 -1.34 -17.95
C PHE A 108 15.16 -0.91 -18.25
N ILE A 109 16.05 -1.01 -17.26
CA ILE A 109 17.49 -0.70 -17.45
C ILE A 109 18.10 -1.63 -18.50
N LYS A 110 17.78 -2.93 -18.45
CA LYS A 110 18.27 -3.90 -19.43
C LYS A 110 17.85 -3.54 -20.85
N TYR A 111 16.62 -3.06 -21.05
CA TYR A 111 16.14 -2.59 -22.36
C TYR A 111 16.86 -1.32 -22.85
N GLU A 112 17.07 -0.32 -21.99
CA GLU A 112 17.85 0.89 -22.33
C GLU A 112 19.32 0.54 -22.63
N GLY A 113 19.93 -0.36 -21.85
CA GLY A 113 21.31 -0.83 -22.08
C GLY A 113 21.49 -1.50 -23.43
N LEU A 114 20.57 -2.40 -23.81
CA LEU A 114 20.58 -3.04 -25.13
C LEU A 114 20.40 -2.02 -26.28
N MET A 115 19.52 -1.04 -26.11
CA MET A 115 19.32 0.04 -27.09
C MET A 115 20.55 0.95 -27.27
N LEU A 116 21.39 1.06 -26.24
CA LEU A 116 22.63 1.86 -26.27
C LEU A 116 23.87 1.02 -26.64
N GLY A 117 23.72 -0.27 -26.94
CA GLY A 117 24.84 -1.18 -27.22
C GLY A 117 25.69 -1.53 -25.99
N MET A 118 25.22 -1.18 -24.79
CA MET A 118 25.91 -1.38 -23.52
C MET A 118 25.34 -2.60 -22.79
N HIS A 119 26.08 -3.70 -22.83
CA HIS A 119 25.65 -4.97 -22.24
C HIS A 119 25.58 -4.94 -20.69
N LYS A 120 26.33 -4.05 -20.03
CA LYS A 120 26.41 -3.93 -18.57
C LYS A 120 26.58 -2.46 -18.15
N MET A 121 25.54 -1.88 -17.54
CA MET A 121 25.61 -0.52 -16.99
C MET A 121 26.11 -0.53 -15.56
N SER A 122 27.00 0.40 -15.22
CA SER A 122 27.45 0.64 -13.85
C SER A 122 26.38 1.37 -13.03
N ILE A 123 26.47 1.25 -11.69
CA ILE A 123 25.55 1.93 -10.75
C ILE A 123 25.55 3.47 -10.94
N LYS A 124 26.69 4.06 -11.33
CA LYS A 124 26.78 5.50 -11.60
C LYS A 124 25.97 5.91 -12.83
N GLU A 125 26.00 5.09 -13.87
CA GLU A 125 25.21 5.30 -15.09
C GLU A 125 23.72 5.10 -14.81
N TYR A 126 23.39 4.13 -13.97
CA TYR A 126 22.03 3.93 -13.48
C TYR A 126 21.47 5.19 -12.79
N PHE A 127 22.23 5.78 -11.86
CA PHE A 127 21.78 6.98 -11.15
C PHE A 127 21.60 8.18 -12.09
N ARG A 128 22.49 8.36 -13.08
CA ARG A 128 22.33 9.39 -14.12
C ARG A 128 21.10 9.16 -14.98
N LEU A 129 20.84 7.93 -15.40
CA LEU A 129 19.69 7.57 -16.23
C LEU A 129 18.38 7.77 -15.47
N CYS A 130 18.32 7.38 -14.20
CA CYS A 130 17.18 7.63 -13.33
C CYS A 130 16.94 9.14 -13.13
N LYS A 131 18.00 9.92 -12.86
CA LYS A 131 17.94 11.37 -12.75
C LYS A 131 17.41 12.04 -14.03
N ASP A 132 17.85 11.58 -15.21
CA ASP A 132 17.42 12.17 -16.48
C ASP A 132 15.99 11.77 -16.89
N ILE A 133 15.42 10.72 -16.28
CA ILE A 133 14.06 10.23 -16.54
C ILE A 133 13.02 10.83 -15.59
N PHE A 134 13.36 10.99 -14.30
CA PHE A 134 12.43 11.43 -13.26
C PHE A 134 12.51 12.93 -12.95
N LEU A 135 13.63 13.59 -13.27
CA LEU A 135 13.92 14.98 -12.90
C LEU A 135 13.89 15.95 -14.10
N LYS A 136 13.21 15.54 -15.18
CA LYS A 136 12.98 16.31 -16.41
C LYS A 136 11.52 16.22 -16.81
#